data_AF-A0A2N5ZVL3-F1
#
_entry.id   AF-A0A2N5ZVL3-F1
#
_cell.length_a   1.000
_cell.length_b   1.000
_cell.length_c   1.000
_cell.angle_alpha   90.00
_cell.angle_beta   90.00
_cell.angle_gamma   90.00
#
_symmetry.space_group_name_H-M   'P 1'
#
loop_
_entity.id
_entity.type
_entity.pdbx_description
1 polymer ?
#
loop_
_entity_poly.entity_id
_entity_poly.type
_entity_poly.pdbx_seq_one_letter_code
_entity_poly.pdbx_strand_id
1 'polypeptide(L)'
;KAKEVDAYIVMATDPYADRVGIAIKDKHNDFILLNGNQAAALLINYLVSQWNAAGKIKGKEYIVKTIVTSELLKDIADKYQVECYDVLTGFKYIADIIKNKEGKMKFIGGGEESYGYLAGEFVRDKDAVMSCALIAETAAWAKENGKTLYEELIDIYIEFGFYKEKLISIVKKGKSGAEEIQKMMSDFRNNPPETINGSNVMLIHDFEKQKTFDQISHLRYEINLPKSNVLQFVLKDGSKISIRPSGTEPKIKFYFGVKDQLGSREDFEKVNTLLDKKIENIIQSLGIK
;
A
#
# COMPACT_ATOMS: atom_id res chain seq x y z
N LYS A 1 26.61 -14.45 -3.12
CA LYS A 1 25.91 -15.38 -4.03
C LYS A 1 25.11 -14.72 -5.16
N ALA A 2 24.06 -13.92 -4.91
CA ALA A 2 23.24 -13.35 -6.00
C ALA A 2 24.04 -12.55 -7.05
N LYS A 3 24.98 -11.70 -6.59
CA LYS A 3 25.95 -11.00 -7.46
C LYS A 3 26.88 -11.95 -8.23
N GLU A 4 27.33 -13.04 -7.61
CA GLU A 4 28.24 -14.01 -8.23
C GLU A 4 27.59 -14.80 -9.37
N VAL A 5 26.30 -15.08 -9.28
CA VAL A 5 25.54 -15.83 -10.29
C VAL A 5 24.75 -14.93 -11.24
N ASP A 6 24.98 -13.62 -11.16
CA ASP A 6 24.26 -12.59 -11.91
C ASP A 6 22.72 -12.73 -11.84
N ALA A 7 22.20 -13.11 -10.67
CA ALA A 7 20.78 -13.41 -10.49
C ALA A 7 19.90 -12.23 -10.93
N TYR A 8 18.79 -12.51 -11.63
CA TYR A 8 17.84 -11.47 -12.03
C TYR A 8 17.02 -10.94 -10.84
N ILE A 9 16.71 -11.83 -9.90
CA ILE A 9 15.85 -11.55 -8.74
C ILE A 9 16.36 -12.37 -7.56
N VAL A 10 16.24 -11.81 -6.37
CA VAL A 10 16.38 -12.52 -5.09
C VAL A 10 15.04 -12.50 -4.39
N MET A 11 14.60 -13.65 -3.90
CA MET A 11 13.37 -13.80 -3.12
C MET A 11 13.71 -14.41 -1.76
N ALA A 12 13.11 -13.89 -0.70
CA ALA A 12 13.26 -14.43 0.65
C ALA A 12 11.89 -14.46 1.34
N THR A 13 11.52 -15.63 1.85
CA THR A 13 10.30 -15.79 2.63
C THR A 13 10.59 -15.63 4.12
N ASP A 14 9.56 -15.27 4.88
CA ASP A 14 9.62 -15.36 6.33
C ASP A 14 9.52 -16.82 6.82
N PRO A 15 9.76 -17.11 8.12
CA PRO A 15 9.72 -18.47 8.65
C PRO A 15 8.37 -19.19 8.52
N TYR A 16 7.26 -18.45 8.41
CA TYR A 16 5.92 -19.02 8.26
C TYR A 16 5.48 -19.18 6.80
N ALA A 17 6.31 -18.74 5.84
CA ALA A 17 6.02 -18.74 4.41
C ALA A 17 4.72 -18.01 4.04
N ASP A 18 4.38 -16.96 4.79
CA ASP A 18 3.22 -16.10 4.55
C ASP A 18 3.63 -14.74 3.96
N ARG A 19 4.92 -14.40 3.94
CA ARG A 19 5.45 -13.17 3.36
C ARG A 19 6.66 -13.40 2.48
N VAL A 20 6.83 -12.55 1.48
CA VAL A 20 8.00 -12.57 0.58
C VAL A 20 8.58 -11.17 0.35
N GLY A 21 9.87 -11.01 0.65
CA GLY A 21 10.66 -9.86 0.23
C GLY A 21 11.39 -10.15 -1.08
N ILE A 22 11.50 -9.13 -1.94
CA ILE A 22 12.19 -9.25 -3.23
C ILE A 22 13.21 -8.16 -3.45
N ALA A 23 14.37 -8.56 -3.97
CA ALA A 23 15.37 -7.63 -4.48
C ALA A 23 15.59 -7.84 -5.98
N ILE A 24 15.63 -6.74 -6.71
CA ILE A 24 15.81 -6.68 -8.17
C ILE A 24 16.96 -5.74 -8.50
N LYS A 25 17.47 -5.80 -9.72
CA LYS A 25 18.51 -4.84 -10.16
C LYS A 25 17.87 -3.55 -10.66
N ASP A 26 18.45 -2.42 -10.30
CA ASP A 26 18.12 -1.11 -10.85
C ASP A 26 18.83 -0.86 -12.19
N LYS A 27 18.71 0.37 -12.72
CA LYS A 27 19.38 0.80 -13.96
C LYS A 27 20.92 0.79 -13.89
N HIS A 28 21.50 0.75 -12.69
CA HIS A 28 22.94 0.68 -12.44
C HIS A 28 23.41 -0.76 -12.21
N ASN A 29 22.52 -1.75 -12.37
CA ASN A 29 22.78 -3.17 -12.12
C ASN A 29 23.04 -3.48 -10.63
N ASP A 30 22.65 -2.59 -9.73
CA ASP A 30 22.74 -2.76 -8.28
C ASP A 30 21.43 -3.33 -7.73
N PHE A 31 21.53 -4.23 -6.76
CA PHE A 31 20.34 -4.82 -6.13
C PHE A 31 19.69 -3.82 -5.18
N ILE A 32 18.42 -3.51 -5.45
CA ILE A 32 17.53 -2.75 -4.57
C ILE A 32 16.47 -3.66 -3.97
N LEU A 33 16.09 -3.42 -2.72
CA LEU A 33 14.98 -4.11 -2.07
C LEU A 33 13.69 -3.38 -2.40
N LEU A 34 12.71 -4.08 -2.98
CA LEU A 34 11.37 -3.52 -3.13
C LEU A 34 10.66 -3.53 -1.79
N ASN A 35 9.89 -2.47 -1.51
CA ASN A 35 8.98 -2.47 -0.38
C ASN A 35 7.72 -3.29 -0.69
N GLY A 36 6.89 -3.56 0.32
CA GLY A 36 5.70 -4.39 0.13
C GLY A 36 4.66 -3.77 -0.82
N ASN A 37 4.56 -2.43 -0.86
CA ASN A 37 3.67 -1.74 -1.80
C ASN A 37 4.15 -1.85 -3.26
N GLN A 38 5.45 -1.73 -3.49
CA GLN A 38 6.08 -1.83 -4.81
C GLN A 38 5.91 -3.23 -5.41
N ALA A 39 6.17 -4.25 -4.60
CA ALA A 39 5.94 -5.63 -5.00
C ALA A 39 4.44 -5.88 -5.24
N ALA A 40 3.55 -5.40 -4.37
CA ALA A 40 2.11 -5.51 -4.60
C ALA A 40 1.67 -4.83 -5.90
N ALA A 41 2.18 -3.64 -6.21
CA ALA A 41 1.84 -2.91 -7.43
C ALA A 41 2.25 -3.68 -8.70
N LEU A 42 3.46 -4.25 -8.73
CA LEU A 42 3.92 -5.11 -9.82
C LEU A 42 3.00 -6.33 -10.01
N LEU A 43 2.69 -7.04 -8.92
CA LEU A 43 1.89 -8.27 -8.99
C LEU A 43 0.44 -7.98 -9.37
N ILE A 44 -0.16 -6.93 -8.80
CA ILE A 44 -1.54 -6.54 -9.13
C ILE A 44 -1.63 -6.03 -10.57
N ASN A 45 -0.71 -5.17 -11.02
CA ASN A 45 -0.68 -4.70 -12.42
C ASN A 45 -0.57 -5.86 -13.40
N TYR A 46 0.36 -6.80 -13.15
CA TYR A 46 0.50 -8.01 -13.94
C TYR A 46 -0.80 -8.82 -13.96
N LEU A 47 -1.36 -9.15 -12.79
CA LEU A 47 -2.59 -9.94 -12.73
C LEU A 47 -3.75 -9.27 -13.49
N VAL A 48 -4.06 -8.01 -13.22
CA VAL A 48 -5.21 -7.35 -13.86
C VAL A 48 -5.01 -7.16 -15.37
N SER A 49 -3.78 -6.84 -15.81
CA SER A 49 -3.47 -6.68 -17.24
C SER A 49 -3.61 -8.00 -18.00
N GLN A 50 -3.15 -9.12 -17.42
CA GLN A 50 -3.30 -10.45 -18.02
C GLN A 50 -4.76 -10.91 -18.03
N TRP A 51 -5.54 -10.60 -16.98
CA TRP A 51 -6.98 -10.86 -16.97
C TRP A 51 -7.71 -10.06 -18.04
N ASN A 52 -7.34 -8.79 -18.21
CA ASN A 52 -7.89 -7.95 -19.26
C ASN A 52 -7.56 -8.49 -20.66
N ALA A 53 -6.27 -8.79 -20.92
CA ALA A 53 -5.81 -9.35 -22.19
C ALA A 53 -6.47 -10.68 -22.54
N ALA A 54 -6.80 -11.50 -21.53
CA ALA A 54 -7.52 -12.75 -21.70
C ALA A 54 -9.05 -12.59 -21.81
N GLY A 55 -9.60 -11.36 -21.82
CA GLY A 55 -11.03 -11.12 -21.87
C GLY A 55 -11.80 -11.63 -20.64
N LYS A 56 -11.12 -11.71 -19.49
CA LYS A 56 -11.68 -12.23 -18.23
C LYS A 56 -12.33 -11.16 -17.38
N ILE A 57 -12.09 -9.87 -17.64
CA ILE A 57 -12.76 -8.77 -16.96
C ILE A 57 -14.16 -8.59 -17.56
N LYS A 58 -15.18 -8.89 -16.76
CA LYS A 58 -16.60 -8.88 -17.12
C LYS A 58 -17.44 -8.06 -16.13
N GLY A 59 -16.78 -7.24 -15.30
CA GLY A 59 -17.42 -6.41 -14.28
C GLY A 59 -17.81 -7.18 -13.02
N LYS A 60 -17.25 -8.38 -12.81
CA LYS A 60 -17.47 -9.20 -11.60
C LYS A 60 -16.17 -9.58 -10.91
N GLU A 61 -15.09 -8.93 -11.27
CA GLU A 61 -13.75 -9.19 -10.78
C GLU A 61 -13.35 -8.10 -9.78
N TYR A 62 -12.55 -8.48 -8.79
CA TYR A 62 -12.10 -7.53 -7.78
C TYR A 62 -10.70 -7.85 -7.23
N ILE A 63 -10.07 -6.82 -6.68
CA ILE A 63 -8.90 -6.91 -5.83
C ILE A 63 -9.23 -6.42 -4.41
N VAL A 64 -8.37 -6.73 -3.45
CA VAL A 64 -8.51 -6.26 -2.06
C VAL A 64 -7.18 -5.76 -1.54
N LYS A 65 -7.17 -4.58 -0.91
CA LYS A 65 -6.02 -4.01 -0.22
C LYS A 65 -6.39 -3.53 1.18
N THR A 66 -5.39 -3.34 2.04
CA THR A 66 -5.66 -2.68 3.33
C THR A 66 -5.67 -1.17 3.17
N ILE A 67 -6.33 -0.47 4.09
CA ILE A 67 -6.41 1.00 4.12
C ILE A 67 -5.04 1.69 4.22
N VAL A 68 -3.97 0.99 4.62
CA VAL A 68 -2.60 1.55 4.71
C VAL A 68 -1.68 1.06 3.57
N THR A 69 -2.17 0.17 2.71
CA THR A 69 -1.51 -0.22 1.47
C THR A 69 -1.67 0.91 0.44
N SER A 70 -0.73 0.99 -0.51
CA SER A 70 -0.67 2.06 -1.51
C SER A 70 -1.97 2.21 -2.30
N GLU A 71 -2.37 3.47 -2.55
CA GLU A 71 -3.47 3.78 -3.46
C GLU A 71 -3.13 3.50 -4.92
N LEU A 72 -1.86 3.27 -5.26
CA LEU A 72 -1.47 2.81 -6.59
C LEU A 72 -2.24 1.56 -7.03
N LEU A 73 -2.52 0.64 -6.11
CA LEU A 73 -3.33 -0.56 -6.40
C LEU A 73 -4.76 -0.21 -6.82
N LYS A 74 -5.35 0.85 -6.25
CA LYS A 74 -6.68 1.34 -6.61
C LYS A 74 -6.66 1.95 -8.01
N ASP A 75 -5.68 2.80 -8.30
CA ASP A 75 -5.53 3.43 -9.61
C ASP A 75 -5.31 2.39 -10.72
N ILE A 76 -4.50 1.35 -10.44
CA ILE A 76 -4.33 0.19 -11.32
C ILE A 76 -5.67 -0.49 -11.58
N ALA A 77 -6.43 -0.85 -10.53
CA ALA A 77 -7.71 -1.53 -10.68
C ALA A 77 -8.73 -0.71 -11.48
N ASP A 78 -8.77 0.60 -11.24
CA ASP A 78 -9.71 1.53 -11.89
C ASP A 78 -9.49 1.63 -13.40
N LYS A 79 -8.24 1.65 -13.87
CA LYS A 79 -7.94 1.63 -15.30
C LYS A 79 -8.56 0.42 -16.00
N TYR A 80 -8.55 -0.73 -15.34
CA TYR A 80 -9.08 -1.98 -15.88
C TYR A 80 -10.55 -2.23 -15.50
N GLN A 81 -11.23 -1.25 -14.87
CA GLN A 81 -12.62 -1.39 -14.40
C GLN A 81 -12.82 -2.59 -13.46
N VAL A 82 -11.81 -2.86 -12.62
CA VAL A 82 -11.82 -3.90 -11.58
C VAL A 82 -12.17 -3.26 -10.25
N GLU A 83 -13.10 -3.84 -9.51
CA GLU A 83 -13.48 -3.32 -8.20
C GLU A 83 -12.32 -3.48 -7.20
N CYS A 84 -12.06 -2.47 -6.37
CA CYS A 84 -11.01 -2.53 -5.35
C CYS A 84 -11.63 -2.29 -3.97
N TYR A 85 -11.59 -3.31 -3.12
CA TYR A 85 -12.07 -3.20 -1.74
C TYR A 85 -10.96 -2.80 -0.79
N ASP A 86 -11.20 -1.75 -0.02
CA ASP A 86 -10.40 -1.41 1.15
C ASP A 86 -10.86 -2.19 2.38
N VAL A 87 -9.91 -2.72 3.14
CA VAL A 87 -10.15 -3.37 4.44
C VAL A 87 -9.20 -2.86 5.52
N LEU A 88 -9.51 -3.12 6.79
CA LEU A 88 -8.57 -2.86 7.87
C LEU A 88 -7.29 -3.71 7.71
N THR A 89 -6.19 -3.25 8.31
CA THR A 89 -4.94 -4.03 8.40
C THR A 89 -5.15 -5.39 9.06
N GLY A 90 -4.60 -6.44 8.47
CA GLY A 90 -4.72 -7.82 8.90
C GLY A 90 -5.44 -8.66 7.85
N PHE A 91 -4.73 -9.65 7.31
CA PHE A 91 -5.22 -10.51 6.23
C PHE A 91 -6.56 -11.20 6.47
N LYS A 92 -6.97 -11.40 7.73
CA LYS A 92 -8.31 -11.91 8.08
C LYS A 92 -9.45 -11.10 7.44
N TYR A 93 -9.28 -9.79 7.24
CA TYR A 93 -10.29 -8.95 6.61
C TYR A 93 -10.31 -9.12 5.08
N ILE A 94 -9.15 -9.37 4.46
CA ILE A 94 -9.08 -9.76 3.05
C ILE A 94 -9.78 -11.12 2.85
N ALA A 95 -9.49 -12.09 3.72
CA ALA A 95 -10.13 -13.40 3.72
C ALA A 95 -11.65 -13.32 3.92
N ASP A 96 -12.13 -12.41 4.77
CA ASP A 96 -13.57 -12.20 4.98
C ASP A 96 -14.26 -11.65 3.73
N ILE A 97 -13.65 -10.70 3.00
CA ILE A 97 -14.16 -10.25 1.70
C ILE A 97 -14.21 -11.41 0.71
N ILE A 98 -13.13 -12.20 0.61
CA ILE A 98 -13.09 -13.39 -0.27
C ILE A 98 -14.25 -14.35 0.05
N LYS A 99 -14.42 -14.69 1.32
CA LYS A 99 -15.51 -15.57 1.78
C LYS A 99 -16.90 -15.00 1.44
N ASN A 100 -17.13 -13.71 1.65
CA ASN A 100 -18.43 -13.09 1.45
C ASN A 100 -18.82 -12.92 -0.04
N LYS A 101 -17.82 -12.94 -0.92
CA LYS A 101 -17.97 -12.77 -2.38
C LYS A 101 -17.83 -14.07 -3.16
N GLU A 102 -17.44 -15.17 -2.52
CA GLU A 102 -17.30 -16.50 -3.11
C GLU A 102 -18.57 -16.90 -3.90
N GLY A 103 -18.38 -17.31 -5.15
CA GLY A 103 -19.47 -17.66 -6.07
C GLY A 103 -20.28 -16.48 -6.65
N LYS A 104 -20.03 -15.24 -6.22
CA LYS A 104 -20.73 -14.03 -6.70
C LYS A 104 -19.85 -13.12 -7.54
N MET A 105 -18.62 -12.94 -7.08
CA MET A 105 -17.57 -12.19 -7.75
C MET A 105 -16.30 -13.03 -7.76
N LYS A 106 -15.31 -12.62 -8.55
CA LYS A 106 -14.06 -13.33 -8.71
C LYS A 106 -12.89 -12.52 -8.18
N PHE A 107 -12.24 -13.05 -7.14
CA PHE A 107 -11.03 -12.43 -6.61
C PHE A 107 -9.85 -12.67 -7.57
N ILE A 108 -9.24 -11.59 -8.03
CA ILE A 108 -8.02 -11.63 -8.86
C ILE A 108 -6.81 -11.77 -7.94
N GLY A 109 -6.67 -10.86 -6.98
CA GLY A 109 -5.57 -10.85 -6.03
C GLY A 109 -5.65 -9.69 -5.04
N GLY A 110 -4.77 -9.72 -4.06
CA GLY A 110 -4.75 -8.72 -2.99
C GLY A 110 -3.45 -8.77 -2.21
N GLY A 111 -3.23 -7.74 -1.39
CA GLY A 111 -1.97 -7.61 -0.68
C GLY A 111 -2.02 -6.62 0.48
N GLU A 112 -1.04 -6.79 1.37
CA GLU A 112 -0.73 -5.87 2.45
C GLU A 112 0.65 -5.24 2.20
N GLU A 113 0.86 -4.02 2.70
CA GLU A 113 2.14 -3.31 2.67
C GLU A 113 3.25 -4.07 3.42
N SER A 114 2.87 -5.03 4.27
CA SER A 114 3.74 -5.89 5.06
C SER A 114 4.23 -7.14 4.33
N TYR A 115 4.40 -7.10 3.01
CA TYR A 115 4.95 -8.18 2.19
C TYR A 115 4.10 -9.45 2.04
N GLY A 116 2.80 -9.35 2.30
CA GLY A 116 1.88 -10.49 2.23
C GLY A 116 0.92 -10.36 1.07
N TYR A 117 0.89 -11.35 0.17
CA TYR A 117 0.07 -11.32 -1.03
C TYR A 117 -0.68 -12.64 -1.24
N LEU A 118 -1.76 -12.56 -2.01
CA LEU A 118 -2.53 -13.70 -2.46
C LEU A 118 -3.10 -13.43 -3.85
N ALA A 119 -3.04 -14.41 -4.74
CA ALA A 119 -3.72 -14.40 -6.02
C ALA A 119 -4.67 -15.61 -6.09
N GLY A 120 -5.90 -15.36 -6.50
CA GLY A 120 -6.96 -16.36 -6.47
C GLY A 120 -7.38 -16.78 -5.06
N GLU A 121 -8.21 -17.82 -4.99
CA GLU A 121 -9.04 -18.15 -3.82
C GLU A 121 -8.67 -19.53 -3.22
N PHE A 122 -7.45 -19.99 -3.45
CA PHE A 122 -7.01 -21.34 -3.05
C PHE A 122 -6.86 -21.50 -1.54
N VAL A 123 -6.45 -20.42 -0.86
CA VAL A 123 -6.30 -20.33 0.59
C VAL A 123 -7.01 -19.08 1.12
N ARG A 124 -7.03 -18.92 2.45
CA ARG A 124 -7.59 -17.74 3.14
C ARG A 124 -6.54 -17.02 3.99
N ASP A 125 -5.27 -17.17 3.60
CA ASP A 125 -4.13 -16.50 4.20
C ASP A 125 -3.19 -16.02 3.09
N LYS A 126 -2.17 -15.25 3.46
CA LYS A 126 -1.09 -14.91 2.53
C LYS A 126 -0.32 -16.18 2.18
N ASP A 127 0.22 -16.23 0.98
CA ASP A 127 0.96 -17.38 0.49
C ASP A 127 2.24 -16.92 -0.20
N ALA A 128 3.37 -17.02 0.51
CA ALA A 128 4.66 -16.61 -0.02
C ALA A 128 5.15 -17.54 -1.15
N VAL A 129 4.77 -18.82 -1.14
CA VAL A 129 5.20 -19.79 -2.15
C VAL A 129 4.50 -19.50 -3.47
N MET A 130 3.19 -19.29 -3.44
CA MET A 130 2.42 -18.82 -4.60
C MET A 130 2.93 -17.45 -5.06
N SER A 131 3.20 -16.53 -4.12
CA SER A 131 3.74 -15.22 -4.46
C SER A 131 5.08 -15.32 -5.16
N CYS A 132 6.00 -16.19 -4.72
CA CYS A 132 7.27 -16.45 -5.39
C CYS A 132 7.09 -16.94 -6.82
N ALA A 133 6.14 -17.85 -7.07
CA ALA A 133 5.82 -18.30 -8.41
C ALA A 133 5.28 -17.15 -9.28
N LEU A 134 4.36 -16.35 -8.74
CA LEU A 134 3.80 -15.19 -9.44
C LEU A 134 4.85 -14.11 -9.72
N ILE A 135 5.79 -13.88 -8.80
CA ILE A 135 6.91 -12.94 -8.98
C ILE A 135 7.82 -13.43 -10.11
N ALA A 136 8.14 -14.72 -10.15
CA ALA A 136 8.95 -15.30 -11.22
C ALA A 136 8.24 -15.20 -12.58
N GLU A 137 6.93 -15.46 -12.63
CA GLU A 137 6.10 -15.31 -13.83
C GLU A 137 6.03 -13.85 -14.29
N THR A 138 5.78 -12.91 -13.37
CA THR A 138 5.75 -11.47 -13.66
C THR A 138 7.08 -10.99 -14.26
N ALA A 139 8.20 -11.49 -13.74
CA ALA A 139 9.51 -11.14 -14.26
C ALA A 139 9.81 -11.77 -15.63
N ALA A 140 9.39 -13.02 -15.84
CA ALA A 140 9.51 -13.68 -17.14
C ALA A 140 8.70 -12.92 -18.19
N TRP A 141 7.47 -12.53 -17.86
CA TRP A 141 6.61 -11.70 -18.69
C TRP A 141 7.23 -10.34 -18.99
N ALA A 142 7.74 -9.62 -17.97
CA ALA A 142 8.40 -8.34 -18.18
C ALA A 142 9.57 -8.49 -19.17
N LYS A 143 10.37 -9.56 -19.01
CA LYS A 143 11.51 -9.86 -19.88
C LYS A 143 11.10 -10.22 -21.30
N GLU A 144 10.01 -10.98 -21.48
CA GLU A 144 9.44 -11.28 -22.80
C GLU A 144 8.99 -10.00 -23.52
N ASN A 145 8.55 -8.99 -22.76
CA ASN A 145 8.23 -7.65 -23.25
C ASN A 145 9.45 -6.72 -23.33
N GLY A 146 10.67 -7.25 -23.20
CA GLY A 146 11.91 -6.49 -23.34
C GLY A 146 12.24 -5.56 -22.17
N LYS A 147 11.66 -5.80 -20.99
CA LYS A 147 11.85 -4.97 -19.79
C LYS A 147 12.36 -5.78 -18.60
N THR A 148 12.98 -5.08 -17.66
CA THR A 148 13.22 -5.56 -16.30
C THR A 148 12.02 -5.26 -15.39
N LEU A 149 11.92 -5.91 -14.22
CA LEU A 149 10.93 -5.55 -13.20
C LEU A 149 11.09 -4.10 -12.70
N TYR A 150 12.31 -3.57 -12.73
CA TYR A 150 12.57 -2.19 -12.32
C TYR A 150 11.95 -1.21 -13.31
N GLU A 151 12.16 -1.45 -14.60
CA GLU A 151 11.55 -0.66 -15.67
C GLU A 151 10.04 -0.80 -15.68
N GLU A 152 9.50 -1.99 -15.43
CA GLU A 152 8.05 -2.18 -15.30
C GLU A 152 7.47 -1.39 -14.13
N LEU A 153 8.15 -1.36 -12.97
CA LEU A 153 7.73 -0.55 -11.83
C LEU A 153 7.73 0.94 -12.17
N ILE A 154 8.74 1.43 -12.90
CA ILE A 154 8.79 2.84 -13.33
C ILE A 154 7.67 3.13 -14.34
N ASP A 155 7.40 2.23 -15.28
CA ASP A 155 6.32 2.41 -16.25
C ASP A 155 4.95 2.48 -15.56
N ILE A 156 4.72 1.66 -14.53
CA ILE A 156 3.54 1.78 -13.66
C ILE A 156 3.48 3.19 -13.03
N TYR A 157 4.58 3.72 -12.52
CA TYR A 157 4.59 5.08 -11.96
C TYR A 157 4.38 6.18 -13.00
N ILE A 158 4.87 6.02 -14.22
CA ILE A 158 4.62 6.97 -15.31
C ILE A 158 3.12 6.99 -15.63
N GLU A 159 2.49 5.83 -15.63
CA GLU A 159 1.10 5.69 -16.04
C GLU A 159 0.09 6.15 -14.97
N PHE A 160 0.32 5.78 -13.71
CA PHE A 160 -0.62 6.00 -12.61
C PHE A 160 -0.20 7.12 -11.64
N GLY A 161 1.02 7.63 -11.80
CA GLY A 161 1.68 8.53 -10.86
C GLY A 161 2.68 7.79 -9.95
N PHE A 162 3.72 8.50 -9.54
CA PHE A 162 4.75 7.95 -8.67
C PHE A 162 4.29 8.05 -7.21
N TYR A 163 3.88 6.90 -6.68
CA TYR A 163 3.59 6.73 -5.27
C TYR A 163 4.84 6.39 -4.46
N LYS A 164 4.95 6.99 -3.28
CA LYS A 164 6.01 6.69 -2.32
C LYS A 164 5.47 6.62 -0.92
N GLU A 165 5.78 5.53 -0.24
CA GLU A 165 5.33 5.29 1.12
C GLU A 165 6.47 5.20 2.13
N LYS A 166 6.16 5.54 3.38
CA LYS A 166 7.04 5.37 4.53
C LYS A 166 6.25 4.96 5.76
N LEU A 167 6.79 4.05 6.55
CA LEU A 167 6.26 3.68 7.85
C LEU A 167 7.22 4.16 8.94
N ILE A 168 6.69 4.90 9.91
CA ILE A 168 7.39 5.22 11.15
C ILE A 168 6.68 4.53 12.30
N SER A 169 7.47 3.92 13.19
CA SER A 169 6.97 3.33 14.44
C SER A 169 7.65 4.01 15.62
N ILE A 170 6.87 4.66 16.48
CA ILE A 170 7.35 5.26 17.73
C ILE A 170 7.00 4.32 18.87
N VAL A 171 8.00 3.94 19.67
CA VAL A 171 7.81 3.15 20.89
C VAL A 171 7.97 4.07 22.09
N LYS A 172 6.98 4.08 22.98
CA LYS A 172 7.01 4.80 24.25
C LYS A 172 7.00 3.78 25.39
N LYS A 173 7.92 3.84 26.33
CA LYS A 173 8.08 2.78 27.34
C LYS A 173 7.11 2.96 28.52
N GLY A 174 6.65 1.84 29.08
CA GLY A 174 5.88 1.80 30.32
C GLY A 174 4.45 2.34 30.20
N LYS A 175 3.78 2.45 31.34
CA LYS A 175 2.39 2.93 31.45
C LYS A 175 2.24 4.37 30.95
N SER A 176 3.17 5.26 31.31
CA SER A 176 3.19 6.64 30.83
C SER A 176 3.27 6.71 29.31
N GLY A 177 4.02 5.82 28.67
CA GLY A 177 4.09 5.75 27.22
C GLY A 177 2.77 5.36 26.56
N ALA A 178 1.98 4.47 27.17
CA ALA A 178 0.64 4.14 26.69
C ALA A 178 -0.33 5.34 26.83
N GLU A 179 -0.25 6.07 27.94
CA GLU A 179 -1.05 7.27 28.20
C GLU A 179 -0.69 8.40 27.20
N GLU A 180 0.60 8.60 26.90
CA GLU A 180 1.07 9.54 25.86
C GLU A 180 0.48 9.21 24.49
N ILE A 181 0.47 7.92 24.11
CA ILE A 181 -0.08 7.46 22.82
C ILE A 181 -1.61 7.67 22.77
N GLN A 182 -2.31 7.36 23.86
CA GLN A 182 -3.76 7.60 23.95
C GLN A 182 -4.07 9.09 23.84
N LYS A 183 -3.31 9.94 24.53
CA LYS A 183 -3.43 11.39 24.44
C LYS A 183 -3.19 11.88 23.01
N MET A 184 -2.12 11.43 22.36
CA MET A 184 -1.81 11.77 20.97
C MET A 184 -2.95 11.42 20.01
N MET A 185 -3.54 10.22 20.14
CA MET A 185 -4.69 9.83 19.32
C MET A 185 -5.94 10.67 19.62
N SER A 186 -6.18 10.98 20.89
CA SER A 186 -7.26 11.89 21.30
C SER A 186 -7.06 13.29 20.70
N ASP A 187 -5.84 13.81 20.73
CA ASP A 187 -5.49 15.13 20.22
C ASP A 187 -5.70 15.19 18.70
N PHE A 188 -5.19 14.21 17.93
CA PHE A 188 -5.45 14.13 16.48
C PHE A 188 -6.93 13.97 16.14
N ARG A 189 -7.71 13.31 16.99
CA ARG A 189 -9.14 13.05 16.75
C ARG A 189 -10.02 14.26 17.06
N ASN A 190 -9.69 15.00 18.12
CA ASN A 190 -10.50 16.10 18.62
C ASN A 190 -10.03 17.46 18.13
N ASN A 191 -8.75 17.59 17.79
CA ASN A 191 -8.12 18.78 17.23
C ASN A 191 -7.33 18.40 15.96
N PRO A 192 -8.00 17.85 14.93
CA PRO A 192 -7.30 17.45 13.71
C PRO A 192 -6.69 18.68 13.03
N PRO A 193 -5.51 18.55 12.41
CA PRO A 193 -4.92 19.65 11.65
C PRO A 193 -5.82 20.01 10.46
N GLU A 194 -5.95 21.31 10.15
CA GLU A 194 -6.59 21.78 8.90
C GLU A 194 -5.65 21.62 7.71
N THR A 195 -4.34 21.71 7.95
CA THR A 195 -3.30 21.54 6.94
C THR A 195 -2.16 20.67 7.46
N ILE A 196 -1.55 19.89 6.58
CA ILE A 196 -0.33 19.11 6.85
C ILE A 196 0.67 19.44 5.73
N ASN A 197 1.87 19.90 6.10
CA ASN A 197 2.88 20.39 5.15
C ASN A 197 2.31 21.40 4.12
N GLY A 198 1.44 22.31 4.58
CA GLY A 198 0.79 23.33 3.74
C GLY A 198 -0.33 22.81 2.80
N SER A 199 -0.60 21.50 2.79
CA SER A 199 -1.70 20.90 2.02
C SER A 199 -2.94 20.73 2.91
N ASN A 200 -4.10 21.18 2.44
CA ASN A 200 -5.35 21.10 3.19
C ASN A 200 -5.76 19.64 3.41
N VAL A 201 -6.22 19.32 4.61
CA VAL A 201 -6.89 18.06 4.92
C VAL A 201 -8.27 18.09 4.27
N MET A 202 -8.53 17.20 3.31
CA MET A 202 -9.83 17.07 2.66
C MET A 202 -10.73 16.13 3.42
N LEU A 203 -10.25 14.93 3.74
CA LEU A 203 -11.03 13.89 4.40
C LEU A 203 -10.32 13.43 5.67
N ILE A 204 -11.12 13.19 6.71
CA ILE A 204 -10.69 12.50 7.92
C ILE A 204 -11.53 11.25 8.08
N HIS A 205 -10.90 10.08 7.92
CA HIS A 205 -11.52 8.80 8.26
C HIS A 205 -11.17 8.45 9.71
N ASP A 206 -12.19 8.39 10.56
CA ASP A 206 -12.10 7.88 11.91
C ASP A 206 -12.73 6.49 11.97
N PHE A 207 -11.91 5.46 11.87
CA PHE A 207 -12.35 4.06 11.86
C PHE A 207 -12.85 3.59 13.22
N GLU A 208 -12.57 4.32 14.31
CA GLU A 208 -13.10 4.02 15.64
C GLU A 208 -14.54 4.51 15.77
N LYS A 209 -14.81 5.71 15.24
CA LYS A 209 -16.15 6.28 15.12
C LYS A 209 -16.92 5.78 13.89
N GLN A 210 -16.27 5.03 12.99
CA GLN A 210 -16.79 4.58 11.69
C GLN A 210 -17.35 5.73 10.85
N LYS A 211 -16.68 6.89 10.87
CA LYS A 211 -17.14 8.09 10.16
C LYS A 211 -16.03 8.70 9.36
N THR A 212 -16.36 9.09 8.13
CA THR A 212 -15.58 10.02 7.34
C THR A 212 -16.14 11.42 7.53
N PHE A 213 -15.28 12.38 7.83
CA PHE A 213 -15.60 13.80 7.77
C PHE A 213 -14.94 14.43 6.56
N ASP A 214 -15.74 15.04 5.69
CA ASP A 214 -15.26 15.84 4.57
C ASP A 214 -15.16 17.29 5.01
N GLN A 215 -13.94 17.82 5.06
CA GLN A 215 -13.67 19.19 5.50
C GLN A 215 -14.11 20.24 4.47
N ILE A 216 -14.29 19.87 3.21
CA ILE A 216 -14.72 20.81 2.16
C ILE A 216 -16.24 20.99 2.21
N SER A 217 -16.98 19.89 2.22
CA SER A 217 -18.46 19.93 2.23
C SER A 217 -19.07 20.01 3.63
N HIS A 218 -18.26 19.75 4.67
CA HIS A 218 -18.70 19.55 6.06
C HIS A 218 -19.68 18.38 6.25
N LEU A 219 -19.81 17.49 5.26
CA LEU A 219 -20.64 16.31 5.33
C LEU A 219 -19.94 15.17 6.08
N ARG A 220 -20.77 14.25 6.58
CA ARG A 220 -20.34 13.04 7.27
C ARG A 220 -20.87 11.82 6.55
N TYR A 221 -19.99 10.84 6.35
CA TYR A 221 -20.31 9.57 5.70
C TYR A 221 -19.99 8.41 6.65
N GLU A 222 -20.80 7.36 6.60
CA GLU A 222 -20.55 6.14 7.39
C GLU A 222 -19.48 5.29 6.72
N ILE A 223 -18.57 4.73 7.52
CA ILE A 223 -17.56 3.77 7.07
C ILE A 223 -18.06 2.37 7.38
N ASN A 224 -18.30 1.57 6.34
CA ASN A 224 -18.74 0.19 6.49
C ASN A 224 -17.56 -0.79 6.65
N LEU A 225 -16.71 -0.52 7.65
CA LEU A 225 -15.62 -1.40 8.09
C LEU A 225 -15.71 -1.60 9.61
N PRO A 226 -15.19 -2.71 10.17
CA PRO A 226 -15.16 -2.91 11.62
C PRO A 226 -14.48 -1.75 12.36
N LYS A 227 -14.81 -1.58 13.64
CA LYS A 227 -14.15 -0.56 14.46
C LYS A 227 -12.68 -0.87 14.66
N SER A 228 -11.84 0.15 14.51
CA SER A 228 -10.41 0.08 14.79
C SER A 228 -9.91 1.46 15.17
N ASN A 229 -9.02 1.55 16.17
CA ASN A 229 -8.42 2.83 16.55
C ASN A 229 -7.39 3.25 15.49
N VAL A 230 -7.89 3.85 14.41
CA VAL A 230 -7.12 4.35 13.28
C VAL A 230 -7.73 5.69 12.86
N LEU A 231 -6.87 6.68 12.66
CA LEU A 231 -7.21 7.91 11.96
C LEU A 231 -6.50 7.91 10.62
N GLN A 232 -7.17 8.39 9.57
CA GLN A 232 -6.56 8.59 8.27
C GLN A 232 -6.94 9.94 7.70
N PHE A 233 -5.93 10.69 7.28
CA PHE A 233 -6.05 12.02 6.70
C PHE A 233 -5.73 11.92 5.20
N VAL A 234 -6.67 12.35 4.36
CA VAL A 234 -6.46 12.49 2.91
C VAL A 234 -6.32 13.97 2.60
N LEU A 235 -5.21 14.33 1.98
CA LEU A 235 -4.85 15.72 1.69
C LEU A 235 -5.20 16.09 0.24
N LYS A 236 -5.33 17.41 -0.01
CA LYS A 236 -5.65 17.96 -1.33
C LYS A 236 -4.65 17.61 -2.41
N ASP A 237 -3.38 17.46 -2.04
CA ASP A 237 -2.30 17.07 -2.96
C ASP A 237 -2.20 15.55 -3.17
N GLY A 238 -3.20 14.78 -2.73
CA GLY A 238 -3.26 13.32 -2.85
C GLY A 238 -2.45 12.55 -1.80
N SER A 239 -1.80 13.24 -0.86
CA SER A 239 -1.11 12.55 0.25
C SER A 239 -2.11 11.91 1.21
N LYS A 240 -1.75 10.75 1.75
CA LYS A 240 -2.54 9.99 2.72
C LYS A 240 -1.69 9.64 3.94
N ILE A 241 -2.15 10.02 5.12
CA ILE A 241 -1.45 9.76 6.39
C ILE A 241 -2.37 8.94 7.29
N SER A 242 -1.94 7.76 7.71
CA SER A 242 -2.70 6.92 8.66
C SER A 242 -1.95 6.78 9.97
N ILE A 243 -2.67 6.96 11.09
CA ILE A 243 -2.14 6.89 12.44
C ILE A 243 -2.82 5.73 13.16
N ARG A 244 -2.03 4.79 13.68
CA ARG A 244 -2.53 3.57 14.30
C ARG A 244 -1.71 3.17 15.53
N PRO A 245 -2.24 3.27 16.76
CA PRO A 245 -1.64 2.62 17.92
C PRO A 245 -1.67 1.09 17.80
N SER A 246 -0.66 0.46 18.39
CA SER A 246 -0.64 -0.97 18.63
C SER A 246 -1.49 -1.30 19.85
N GLY A 247 -2.21 -2.43 19.80
CA GLY A 247 -3.06 -2.88 20.91
C GLY A 247 -2.31 -3.64 22.01
N THR A 248 -1.12 -4.16 21.72
CA THR A 248 -0.35 -5.04 22.63
C THR A 248 0.88 -4.37 23.23
N GLU A 249 1.49 -3.46 22.48
CA GLU A 249 2.72 -2.76 22.87
C GLU A 249 2.45 -1.26 22.86
N PRO A 250 3.07 -0.46 23.74
CA PRO A 250 2.97 1.00 23.71
C PRO A 250 3.78 1.56 22.52
N LYS A 251 3.25 1.31 21.33
CA LYS A 251 3.83 1.65 20.03
C LYS A 251 2.75 2.28 19.16
N ILE A 252 3.07 3.35 18.46
CA ILE A 252 2.18 4.00 17.49
C ILE A 252 2.85 4.04 16.12
N LYS A 253 2.07 3.71 15.08
CA LYS A 253 2.53 3.66 13.70
C LYS A 253 1.95 4.81 12.90
N PHE A 254 2.79 5.42 12.09
CA PHE A 254 2.44 6.45 11.12
C PHE A 254 2.78 5.92 9.72
N TYR A 255 1.76 5.78 8.89
CA TYR A 255 1.86 5.38 7.50
C TYR A 255 1.72 6.62 6.65
N PHE A 256 2.73 6.94 5.86
CA PHE A 256 2.73 8.03 4.91
C PHE A 256 2.64 7.44 3.51
N GLY A 257 1.73 7.93 2.69
CA GLY A 257 1.71 7.74 1.25
C GLY A 257 1.65 9.11 0.60
N VAL A 258 2.62 9.43 -0.25
CA VAL A 258 2.63 10.64 -1.06
C VAL A 258 2.67 10.25 -2.52
N LYS A 259 2.20 11.14 -3.40
CA LYS A 259 2.35 10.95 -4.83
C LYS A 259 2.70 12.24 -5.55
N ASP A 260 3.26 12.08 -6.74
CA ASP A 260 3.47 13.12 -7.74
C ASP A 260 3.42 12.49 -9.15
N GLN A 261 3.43 13.33 -10.18
CA GLN A 261 3.52 12.88 -11.56
C GLN A 261 4.95 12.51 -11.92
N LEU A 262 5.10 11.49 -12.77
CA LEU A 262 6.39 11.09 -13.34
C LEU A 262 6.27 11.12 -14.86
N GLY A 263 6.92 12.10 -15.50
CA GLY A 263 6.80 12.30 -16.94
C GLY A 263 7.58 11.28 -17.77
N SER A 264 8.73 10.82 -17.27
CA SER A 264 9.58 9.83 -17.95
C SER A 264 10.48 9.09 -16.97
N ARG A 265 11.18 8.05 -17.46
CA ARG A 265 12.10 7.25 -16.65
C ARG A 265 13.32 8.07 -16.19
N GLU A 266 13.74 9.06 -16.96
CA GLU A 266 14.87 9.94 -16.65
C GLU A 266 14.60 10.82 -15.43
N ASP A 267 13.33 11.21 -15.23
CA ASP A 267 12.91 12.04 -14.10
C ASP A 267 12.81 11.25 -12.77
N PHE A 268 12.96 9.92 -12.80
CA PHE A 268 12.73 9.06 -11.64
C PHE A 268 13.49 9.52 -10.39
N GLU A 269 14.81 9.73 -10.49
CA GLU A 269 15.63 10.10 -9.32
C GLU A 269 15.24 11.45 -8.74
N LYS A 270 14.89 12.40 -9.61
CA LYS A 270 14.46 13.74 -9.23
C LYS A 270 13.15 13.66 -8.46
N VAL A 271 12.13 12.98 -9.02
CA VAL A 271 10.81 12.84 -8.36
C VAL A 271 10.93 12.00 -7.09
N ASN A 272 11.72 10.92 -7.11
CA ASN A 272 12.00 10.08 -5.94
C ASN A 272 12.55 10.90 -4.76
N THR A 273 13.49 11.82 -5.04
CA THR A 273 14.08 12.74 -4.06
C THR A 273 13.08 13.79 -3.58
N LEU A 274 12.24 14.32 -4.47
CA LEU A 274 11.19 15.27 -4.09
C LEU A 274 10.17 14.64 -3.15
N LEU A 275 9.75 13.40 -3.43
CA LEU A 275 8.83 12.66 -2.58
C LEU A 275 9.44 12.30 -1.22
N ASP A 276 10.75 11.96 -1.17
CA ASP A 276 11.45 11.79 0.11
C ASP A 276 11.40 13.05 0.97
N LYS A 277 11.73 14.20 0.38
CA LYS A 277 11.68 15.49 1.07
C LYS A 277 10.26 15.82 1.51
N LYS A 278 9.25 15.55 0.68
CA LYS A 278 7.84 15.74 1.01
C LYS A 278 7.44 14.91 2.23
N ILE A 279 7.84 13.64 2.30
CA ILE A 279 7.59 12.78 3.47
C ILE A 279 8.28 13.36 4.72
N GLU A 280 9.55 13.76 4.64
CA GLU A 280 10.24 14.35 5.80
C GLU A 280 9.59 15.65 6.27
N ASN A 281 9.15 16.51 5.36
CA ASN A 281 8.43 17.74 5.72
C ASN A 281 7.07 17.44 6.37
N ILE A 282 6.35 16.42 5.90
CA ILE A 282 5.11 15.96 6.55
C ILE A 282 5.39 15.50 7.98
N ILE A 283 6.43 14.68 8.17
CA ILE A 283 6.84 14.19 9.50
C ILE A 283 7.15 15.36 10.44
N GLN A 284 7.89 16.36 9.97
CA GLN A 284 8.19 17.57 10.74
C GLN A 284 6.93 18.37 11.08
N SER A 285 6.03 18.56 10.11
CA SER A 285 4.79 19.33 10.31
C SER A 285 3.85 18.70 11.36
N LEU A 286 3.95 17.38 11.56
CA LEU A 286 3.18 16.64 12.56
C LEU A 286 3.86 16.56 13.93
N GLY A 287 5.08 17.11 14.09
CA GLY A 287 5.83 17.06 15.35
C GLY A 287 6.21 15.65 15.80
N ILE A 288 6.43 14.74 14.85
CA ILE A 288 6.68 13.30 15.11
C ILE A 288 8.19 13.01 15.30
N LYS A 289 9.06 13.99 15.00
CA LYS A 289 10.51 13.94 15.21
C LYS A 289 11.00 15.18 15.94
#